data_AF-A0A0B7HK58-F1
#
_entry.id   AF-A0A0B7HK58-F1
#
_cell.length_a   1.000
_cell.length_b   1.000
_cell.length_c   1.000
_cell.angle_alpha   90.00
_cell.angle_beta   90.00
_cell.angle_gamma   90.00
#
_symmetry.space_group_name_H-M   'P 1'
#
loop_
_entity.id
_entity.type
_entity.pdbx_description
1 polymer ?
#
loop_
_entity_poly.entity_id
_entity_poly.type
_entity_poly.pdbx_seq_one_letter_code
_entity_poly.pdbx_strand_id
1 'polypeptide(L)' 'MEKIILGIDPGTTIMGFGLIKVVKQQISLLQLNELQLKKYDNHLFETAYYF' A
#
# COMPACT_ATOMS: atom_id res chain seq x y z
N MET A 1 -3.07 8.47 21.11
CA MET A 1 -2.48 7.42 20.27
C MET A 1 -2.86 7.73 18.83
N GLU A 2 -1.86 7.79 17.95
CA GLU A 2 -2.04 7.96 16.51
C GLU A 2 -1.98 6.58 15.85
N LYS A 3 -2.83 6.35 14.83
CA LYS A 3 -2.84 5.11 14.05
C LYS A 3 -2.87 5.45 12.56
N ILE A 4 -2.14 4.66 11.77
CA ILE A 4 -2.27 4.61 10.31
C ILE A 4 -2.87 3.25 9.97
N ILE A 5 -3.91 3.25 9.14
CA ILE A 5 -4.62 2.07 8.66
C ILE A 5 -4.40 1.99 7.16
N LEU A 6 -3.90 0.85 6.69
CA LEU A 6 -3.74 0.51 5.28
C LEU A 6 -4.81 -0.51 4.90
N GLY A 7 -5.74 -0.12 4.03
CA GLY A 7 -6.66 -1.03 3.37
C GLY A 7 -6.10 -1.43 2.01
N ILE A 8 -6.15 -2.73 1.69
CA ILE A 8 -5.70 -3.27 0.41
C ILE A 8 -6.85 -4.07 -0.19
N ASP A 9 -7.14 -3.84 -1.47
CA ASP A 9 -8.07 -4.63 -2.28
C ASP A 9 -7.30 -5.34 -3.42
N PRO A 10 -6.99 -6.63 -3.27
CA PRO A 10 -6.15 -7.37 -4.21
C PRO A 10 -6.94 -7.77 -5.46
N GLY A 11 -6.88 -6.96 -6.51
CA GLY A 11 -7.22 -7.38 -7.87
C GLY A 11 -6.05 -8.10 -8.56
N THR A 12 -6.31 -8.85 -9.64
CA THR A 12 -5.29 -9.68 -10.32
C THR A 12 -4.27 -8.88 -11.13
N THR A 13 -4.64 -7.71 -11.65
CA THR A 13 -3.78 -6.86 -12.50
C THR A 13 -3.50 -5.49 -11.87
N ILE A 14 -4.44 -5.00 -11.07
CA ILE A 14 -4.40 -3.71 -10.37
C ILE A 14 -4.88 -3.97 -8.96
N MET A 15 -4.13 -3.52 -7.96
CA MET A 15 -4.48 -3.62 -6.55
C MET A 15 -4.79 -2.23 -6.00
N GLY A 16 -6.00 -2.01 -5.51
CA GLY A 16 -6.37 -0.76 -4.86
C GLY A 16 -5.79 -0.69 -3.45
N PHE A 17 -5.38 0.49 -3.01
CA PHE A 17 -5.07 0.71 -1.60
C PHE A 17 -5.52 2.07 -1.10
N GLY A 18 -5.88 2.11 0.19
CA GLY A 18 -6.26 3.31 0.90
C GLY A 18 -5.46 3.47 2.18
N LEU A 19 -5.01 4.68 2.48
CA LEU A 19 -4.35 5.06 3.72
C LEU A 19 -5.24 5.99 4.52
N ILE A 20 -5.54 5.60 5.75
CA ILE A 20 -6.38 6.37 6.67
C ILE A 20 -5.56 6.67 7.93
N LYS A 21 -5.55 7.93 8.34
CA LYS A 21 -5.00 8.37 9.62
C LYS A 21 -6.12 8.49 10.64
N VAL A 22 -5.90 7.95 11.83
CA VAL A 22 -6.80 8.09 12.98
C VAL A 22 -6.03 8.74 14.13
N VAL A 23 -6.48 9.93 14.52
CA VAL A 23 -5.97 10.65 15.71
C VAL A 23 -7.12 10.83 16.67
N LYS A 24 -7.07 10.11 17.81
CA LYS A 24 -8.18 10.04 18.77
C LYS A 24 -9.47 9.58 18.08
N GLN A 25 -10.43 10.49 17.88
CA GLN A 25 -11.74 10.22 17.25
C GLN A 25 -11.86 10.87 15.86
N GLN A 26 -10.77 11.46 15.35
CA GLN A 26 -10.74 12.07 14.02
C GLN A 26 -10.15 11.10 13.02
N ILE A 27 -10.85 10.93 11.89
CA ILE A 27 -10.46 10.08 10.77
C ILE A 27 -10.15 11.00 9.59
N SER A 28 -9.02 10.76 8.92
CA SER A 28 -8.63 11.49 7.71
C SER A 28 -8.13 10.51 6.67
N LEU A 29 -8.67 10.60 5.45
CA LEU A 29 -8.13 9.89 4.29
C LEU A 29 -6.85 10.60 3.86
N LEU A 30 -5.73 9.87 3.90
CA LEU A 30 -4.45 10.40 3.44
C LEU A 30 -4.23 10.12 1.96
N GLN A 31 -4.61 8.93 1.49
CA GLN A 31 -4.41 8.53 0.10
C GLN A 31 -5.41 7.44 -0.30
N LEU A 32 -5.82 7.46 -1.56
CA LEU A 32 -6.57 6.39 -2.20
C LEU A 32 -6.06 6.25 -3.63
N ASN A 33 -5.33 5.19 -3.92
CA ASN A 33 -4.67 4.99 -5.22
C ASN A 33 -4.74 3.52 -5.66
N GLU A 34 -4.36 3.28 -6.90
CA GLU A 34 -4.16 1.96 -7.47
C GLU A 34 -2.67 1.64 -7.65
N LEU A 35 -2.30 0.37 -7.45
CA LEU A 35 -1.00 -0.18 -7.74
C LEU A 35 -1.12 -1.13 -8.94
N GLN A 36 -0.40 -0.84 -10.02
CA GLN A 36 -0.34 -1.74 -11.18
C GLN A 36 0.68 -2.85 -10.93
N LEU A 37 0.20 -4.10 -10.79
CA LEU A 37 1.05 -5.27 -10.51
C LEU A 37 1.85 -5.73 -11.75
N LYS A 38 1.53 -5.22 -12.93
CA LYS A 38 2.09 -5.60 -14.24
C LYS A 38 3.55 -5.16 -14.52
N LYS A 39 4.27 -4.58 -13.57
CA LYS A 39 5.68 -4.18 -13.77
C LYS A 39 6.73 -5.07 -13.10
N TYR A 40 6.31 -6.18 -12.47
CA TYR A 40 7.24 -7.10 -11.80
C TYR A 40 7.41 -8.46 -12.47
N ASP A 41 6.95 -8.63 -13.72
CA ASP A 41 7.19 -9.88 -14.45
C ASP A 41 8.64 -10.03 -14.95
N ASN A 42 9.50 -9.00 -14.85
CA ASN A 42 10.93 -9.15 -15.11
C ASN A 42 11.78 -8.06 -14.43
N HIS A 43 12.84 -8.51 -13.72
CA HIS A 43 13.91 -7.74 -13.08
C HIS A 43 13.62 -7.06 -11.73
N LEU A 44 13.60 -7.83 -10.63
CA LEU A 44 14.54 -7.64 -9.50
C LEU A 44 14.36 -8.78 -8.46
N PHE A 45 14.83 -9.98 -8.79
CA PHE A 45 15.29 -10.94 -7.79
C PHE A 45 16.81 -10.95 -7.82
N GLU A 46 17.44 -9.88 -7.32
CA GLU A 46 18.82 -9.96 -6.85
C GLU A 46 19.16 -8.73 -5.99
N THR A 47 19.72 -9.02 -4.80
CA THR A 47 20.37 -8.12 -3.84
C THR A 47 19.52 -7.15 -3.00
N ALA A 48 18.93 -7.68 -1.91
CA ALA A 48 18.99 -7.07 -0.57
C ALA A 48 18.65 -8.11 0.53
N TYR A 49 19.21 -9.33 0.43
CA TYR A 49 19.59 -10.05 1.65
C TYR A 49 20.94 -9.45 2.04
N TYR A 50 21.09 -9.04 3.31
CA TYR A 50 22.18 -8.21 3.87
C TYR A 50 21.99 -6.70 3.65
N PHE A 51 21.15 -6.06 4.47
CA PHE A 51 21.56 -5.16 5.56
C PHE A 51 20.38 -4.95 6.52
#